data_AF-A0A9P5X9M0-F1
#
_entry.id   AF-A0A9P5X9M0-F1
#
_cell.length_a   1.000
_cell.length_b   1.000
_cell.length_c   1.000
_cell.angle_alpha   90.00
_cell.angle_beta   90.00
_cell.angle_gamma   90.00
#
_symmetry.space_group_name_H-M   'P 1'
#
loop_
_entity.id
_entity.type
_entity.pdbx_description
1 polymer ?
#
loop_
_entity_poly.entity_id
_entity_poly.type
_entity_poly.pdbx_seq_one_letter_code
_entity_poly.pdbx_strand_id
1 'polypeptide(L)'
;MYIMLQHIGVALGFLQAAVPVAGVPIAAGIALEIVKTCQEVSQQKGLAKSLGEKCMALANALQDESSGLEGTALQTRIDEVVNVLKNTLKCTRRWRNQNLISQWFRRIDMAREIEQCHRNLDNAIKEFELRKEQKDVPEGSTVLHIESREILLKIFKSQVEMQRIVTLHQAGQPAARDLMKSGQEVIVFCECSQCVRTDVDLVLDVEGNTT
;
A
#
# COMPACT_ATOMS: atom_id res chain seq x y z
N MET A 1 44.79 0.91 -3.08
CA MET A 1 43.87 0.00 -3.80
C MET A 1 42.73 0.84 -4.36
N TYR A 2 42.92 1.38 -5.57
CA TYR A 2 41.99 2.30 -6.23
C TYR A 2 40.97 1.46 -7.01
N ILE A 3 39.69 1.54 -6.64
CA ILE A 3 38.61 0.88 -7.37
C ILE A 3 38.17 1.83 -8.49
N MET A 4 38.33 1.33 -9.71
CA MET A 4 37.93 1.91 -10.98
C MET A 4 36.40 2.13 -10.99
N LEU A 5 35.95 3.38 -10.75
CA LEU A 5 34.56 3.79 -10.91
C LEU A 5 34.27 3.98 -12.40
N GLN A 6 33.73 2.95 -13.04
CA GLN A 6 33.16 3.06 -14.38
C GLN A 6 31.95 4.01 -14.34
N HIS A 7 32.07 5.11 -15.09
CA HIS A 7 30.98 6.03 -15.37
C HIS A 7 29.90 5.31 -16.16
N ILE A 8 28.78 4.99 -15.51
CA ILE A 8 27.54 4.62 -16.20
C ILE A 8 26.99 5.91 -16.81
N GLY A 9 27.25 6.11 -18.10
CA GLY A 9 26.58 7.13 -18.90
C GLY A 9 25.13 6.73 -19.08
N VAL A 10 24.23 7.34 -18.31
CA VAL A 10 22.78 7.16 -18.48
C VAL A 10 22.36 7.96 -19.70
N ALA A 11 22.02 7.25 -20.77
CA ALA A 11 21.40 7.80 -21.95
C ALA A 11 19.99 8.30 -21.60
N LEU A 12 19.83 9.63 -21.48
CA LEU A 12 18.54 10.29 -21.40
C LEU A 12 17.90 10.33 -22.79
N GLY A 13 17.10 9.30 -23.09
CA GLY A 13 16.21 9.30 -24.25
C GLY A 13 15.07 10.30 -24.03
N PHE A 14 14.92 11.24 -24.96
CA PHE A 14 13.82 12.21 -24.98
C PHE A 14 12.48 11.50 -25.21
N LEU A 15 11.66 11.41 -24.17
CA LEU A 15 10.27 10.94 -24.23
C LEU A 15 9.33 12.10 -24.56
N GLN A 16 8.31 11.79 -25.36
CA GLN A 16 7.25 12.68 -25.82
C GLN A 16 6.55 13.37 -24.64
N ALA A 17 6.15 14.63 -24.86
CA ALA A 17 5.64 15.54 -23.83
C ALA A 17 4.28 15.11 -23.24
N ALA A 18 4.30 14.11 -22.37
CA ALA A 18 3.28 13.95 -21.34
C ALA A 18 3.41 15.14 -20.38
N VAL A 19 2.29 15.81 -20.07
CA VAL A 19 2.28 16.86 -19.05
C VAL A 19 2.75 16.20 -17.75
N PRO A 20 3.94 16.58 -17.22
CA PRO A 20 4.49 15.88 -16.07
C PRO A 20 3.56 16.08 -14.89
N VAL A 21 3.04 14.99 -14.33
CA VAL A 21 2.30 15.03 -13.07
C VAL A 21 3.20 15.69 -12.03
N ALA A 22 2.72 16.79 -11.46
CA ALA A 22 3.47 17.55 -10.47
C ALA A 22 3.82 16.63 -9.29
N GLY A 23 5.11 16.35 -9.11
CA GLY A 23 5.63 15.51 -8.02
C GLY A 23 6.56 14.39 -8.46
N VAL A 24 6.35 13.77 -9.63
CA VAL A 24 7.21 12.70 -10.16
C VAL A 24 8.66 13.14 -10.35
N PRO A 25 8.96 14.26 -11.04
CA PRO A 25 10.35 14.73 -11.15
C PRO A 25 10.97 15.11 -9.79
N ILE A 26 10.15 15.53 -8.83
CA ILE A 26 10.60 15.85 -7.47
C ILE A 26 11.01 14.57 -6.73
N ALA A 27 10.19 13.51 -6.82
CA ALA A 27 10.48 12.20 -6.22
C ALA A 27 11.79 11.62 -6.79
N ALA A 28 11.96 11.64 -8.12
CA ALA A 28 13.17 11.17 -8.78
C ALA A 28 14.42 11.95 -8.35
N GLY A 29 14.33 13.28 -8.26
CA GLY A 29 15.43 14.12 -7.77
C GLY A 29 15.83 13.80 -6.33
N ILE A 30 14.86 13.59 -5.44
CA ILE A 30 15.10 13.23 -4.04
C ILE A 30 15.73 11.83 -3.94
N ALA A 31 15.23 10.85 -4.71
CA ALA A 31 15.78 9.49 -4.73
C ALA A 31 17.23 9.46 -5.20
N LEU A 32 17.58 10.22 -6.25
CA LEU A 32 18.95 10.37 -6.72
C LEU A 32 19.86 10.99 -5.65
N GLU A 33 19.35 11.99 -4.92
CA GLU A 33 20.09 12.60 -3.82
C GLU A 33 20.32 11.60 -2.68
N ILE A 34 19.33 10.77 -2.34
CA ILE A 34 19.46 9.69 -1.36
C ILE A 34 20.54 8.69 -1.77
N VAL A 35 20.59 8.27 -3.05
CA VAL A 35 21.63 7.36 -3.53
C VAL A 35 23.01 7.96 -3.32
N LYS A 36 23.18 9.23 -3.69
CA LYS A 36 24.45 9.94 -3.51
C LYS A 36 24.85 10.02 -2.03
N THR A 37 23.93 10.41 -1.14
CA THR A 37 24.24 10.49 0.30
C THR A 37 24.52 9.11 0.90
N CYS A 38 23.83 8.06 0.46
CA CYS A 38 24.07 6.68 0.88
C CYS A 38 25.46 6.16 0.47
N GLN A 39 25.98 6.56 -0.69
CA GLN A 39 27.35 6.22 -1.12
C GLN A 39 28.43 6.89 -0.25
N GLU A 40 28.12 8.06 0.32
CA GLU A 40 29.01 8.82 1.20
C GLU A 40 29.03 8.27 2.66
N VAL A 41 28.11 7.36 3.03
CA VAL A 41 28.07 6.78 4.39
C VAL A 41 29.21 5.78 4.58
N SER A 42 30.04 6.01 5.61
CA SER A 42 31.20 5.15 5.89
C SER A 42 30.83 3.83 6.59
N GLN A 43 29.81 3.87 7.45
CA GLN A 43 29.30 2.73 8.24
C GLN A 43 28.09 2.08 7.56
N GLN A 44 27.88 0.77 7.77
CA GLN A 44 26.72 0.05 7.24
C GLN A 44 26.49 0.21 5.73
N LYS A 45 27.58 0.28 4.95
CA LYS A 45 27.55 0.54 3.50
C LYS A 45 26.57 -0.34 2.73
N GLY A 46 26.48 -1.63 3.07
CA GLY A 46 25.56 -2.57 2.43
C GLY A 46 24.10 -2.17 2.60
N LEU A 47 23.70 -1.85 3.84
CA LEU A 47 22.33 -1.42 4.15
C LEU A 47 22.02 -0.05 3.53
N ALA A 48 22.93 0.91 3.65
CA ALA A 48 22.75 2.24 3.05
C ALA A 48 22.64 2.17 1.52
N LYS A 49 23.48 1.35 0.86
CA LYS A 49 23.41 1.14 -0.60
C LYS A 49 22.06 0.51 -0.99
N SER A 50 21.63 -0.53 -0.28
CA SER A 50 20.34 -1.17 -0.54
C SER A 50 19.17 -0.19 -0.36
N LEU A 51 19.24 0.69 0.65
CA LEU A 51 18.24 1.74 0.85
C LEU A 51 18.17 2.69 -0.36
N GLY A 52 19.32 3.11 -0.89
CA GLY A 52 19.38 3.95 -2.10
C GLY A 52 18.80 3.25 -3.32
N GLU A 53 19.10 1.96 -3.51
CA GLU A 53 18.53 1.13 -4.60
C GLU A 53 17.01 1.05 -4.49
N LYS A 54 16.44 0.85 -3.29
CA LYS A 54 14.99 0.85 -3.08
C LYS A 54 14.34 2.21 -3.38
N CYS A 55 14.98 3.32 -2.97
CA CYS A 55 14.47 4.66 -3.31
C CYS A 55 14.44 4.89 -4.82
N MET A 56 15.45 4.41 -5.57
CA MET A 56 15.44 4.49 -7.02
C MET A 56 14.37 3.60 -7.66
N ALA A 57 14.19 2.38 -7.15
CA ALA A 57 13.13 1.50 -7.63
C ALA A 57 11.74 2.14 -7.47
N LEU A 58 11.48 2.76 -6.31
CA LEU A 58 10.23 3.49 -6.06
C LEU A 58 10.06 4.71 -6.98
N ALA A 59 11.13 5.47 -7.22
CA ALA A 59 11.08 6.60 -8.15
C ALA A 59 10.82 6.17 -9.60
N ASN A 60 11.41 5.07 -10.04
CA ASN A 60 11.15 4.51 -11.38
C ASN A 60 9.71 4.00 -11.49
N ALA A 61 9.20 3.29 -10.47
CA ALA A 61 7.80 2.84 -10.44
C ALA A 61 6.81 4.02 -10.53
N LEU A 62 7.08 5.12 -9.82
CA LEU A 62 6.29 6.36 -9.95
C LEU A 62 6.35 6.95 -11.36
N GLN A 63 7.50 6.91 -12.01
CA GLN A 63 7.68 7.42 -13.36
C GLN A 63 6.90 6.57 -14.38
N ASP A 64 6.98 5.24 -14.26
CA ASP A 64 6.28 4.29 -15.14
C ASP A 64 4.75 4.44 -15.04
N GLU A 65 4.23 4.76 -13.85
CA GLU A 65 2.79 4.95 -13.63
C GLU A 65 2.28 6.36 -13.96
N SER A 66 3.17 7.34 -14.07
CA SER A 66 2.80 8.74 -14.29
C SER A 66 2.08 9.00 -15.61
N SER A 67 2.27 8.14 -16.62
CA SER A 67 1.64 8.29 -17.93
C SER A 67 0.19 7.77 -17.99
N GLY A 68 -0.26 6.96 -17.02
CA GLY A 68 -1.54 6.25 -17.11
C GLY A 68 -2.63 6.73 -16.15
N LEU A 69 -2.35 7.74 -15.32
CA LEU A 69 -3.20 8.10 -14.18
C LEU A 69 -3.39 9.62 -14.12
N GLU A 70 -4.47 10.10 -14.72
CA GLU A 70 -4.98 11.46 -14.48
C GLU A 70 -5.96 11.43 -13.29
N GLY A 71 -5.75 12.26 -12.27
CA GLY A 71 -6.69 12.42 -11.17
C GLY A 71 -6.08 12.83 -9.81
N THR A 72 -6.92 13.42 -8.96
CA THR A 72 -6.55 13.90 -7.62
C THR A 72 -6.08 12.79 -6.68
N ALA A 73 -6.63 11.58 -6.83
CA ALA A 73 -6.27 10.42 -6.00
C ALA A 73 -4.83 9.92 -6.25
N LEU A 74 -4.28 10.09 -7.46
CA LEU A 74 -2.87 9.79 -7.72
C LEU A 74 -1.97 10.82 -7.04
N GLN A 75 -2.35 12.09 -7.15
CA GLN A 75 -1.54 13.18 -6.62
C GLN A 75 -1.34 13.05 -5.11
N THR A 76 -2.38 12.69 -4.35
CA THR A 76 -2.25 12.39 -2.91
C THR A 76 -1.23 11.29 -2.63
N ARG A 77 -1.20 10.22 -3.45
CA ARG A 77 -0.23 9.12 -3.28
C ARG A 77 1.18 9.54 -3.63
N ILE A 78 1.34 10.32 -4.70
CA ILE A 78 2.65 10.89 -5.07
C ILE A 78 3.15 11.75 -3.91
N ASP A 79 2.30 12.57 -3.30
CA ASP A 79 2.66 13.39 -2.14
C ASP A 79 3.07 12.54 -0.94
N GLU A 80 2.37 11.44 -0.65
CA GLU A 80 2.72 10.48 0.39
C GLU A 80 4.11 9.86 0.15
N VAL A 81 4.36 9.37 -1.07
CA VAL A 81 5.66 8.80 -1.45
C VAL A 81 6.77 9.85 -1.37
N VAL A 82 6.52 11.06 -1.87
CA VAL A 82 7.47 12.18 -1.77
C VAL A 82 7.77 12.50 -0.31
N ASN A 83 6.78 12.44 0.58
CA ASN A 83 6.99 12.65 2.01
C ASN A 83 7.88 11.55 2.63
N VAL A 84 7.66 10.28 2.28
CA VAL A 84 8.51 9.16 2.72
C VAL A 84 9.96 9.33 2.22
N LEU A 85 10.14 9.73 0.96
CA LEU A 85 11.45 10.02 0.39
C LEU A 85 12.13 11.21 1.09
N LYS A 86 11.42 12.32 1.36
CA LYS A 86 11.95 13.47 2.12
C LYS A 86 12.42 13.06 3.51
N ASN A 87 11.64 12.26 4.22
CA ASN A 87 12.01 11.75 5.55
C ASN A 87 13.26 10.87 5.48
N THR A 88 13.35 10.01 4.46
CA THR A 88 14.53 9.17 4.22
C THR A 88 15.77 10.00 3.88
N LEU A 89 15.63 11.04 3.05
CA LEU A 89 16.70 11.98 2.75
C LEU A 89 17.20 12.73 4.00
N LYS A 90 16.28 13.13 4.88
CA LYS A 90 16.63 13.78 6.16
C LYS A 90 17.47 12.84 7.03
N CYS A 91 17.10 11.56 7.12
CA CYS A 91 17.88 10.54 7.84
C CYS A 91 19.27 10.32 7.23
N THR A 92 19.36 10.16 5.92
CA THR A 92 20.64 9.90 5.23
C THR A 92 21.59 11.09 5.32
N ARG A 93 21.10 12.33 5.16
CA ARG A 93 21.88 13.55 5.38
C ARG A 93 22.39 13.64 6.82
N ARG A 94 21.57 13.23 7.80
CA ARG A 94 21.97 13.19 9.21
C ARG A 94 23.11 12.20 9.45
N TRP A 95 23.06 11.01 8.85
CA TRP A 95 24.14 10.02 8.96
C TRP A 95 25.44 10.52 8.34
N ARG A 96 25.35 11.13 7.15
CA ARG A 96 26.51 11.71 6.46
C ARG A 96 27.20 12.78 7.30
N ASN A 97 26.43 13.66 7.95
CA ASN A 97 26.97 14.79 8.69
C ASN A 97 27.55 14.41 10.07
N GLN A 98 27.49 13.14 10.50
CA GLN A 98 28.06 12.71 11.77
C GLN A 98 29.58 12.50 11.67
N ASN A 99 30.32 12.92 12.70
CA ASN A 99 31.77 12.66 12.81
C ASN A 99 32.03 11.16 12.99
N LEU A 100 33.20 10.67 12.54
CA LEU A 100 33.56 9.24 12.58
C LEU A 100 33.41 8.59 13.97
N ILE A 101 33.81 9.31 15.02
CA ILE A 101 33.68 8.82 16.41
C ILE A 101 32.20 8.65 16.78
N SER A 102 31.35 9.61 16.43
CA SER A 102 29.91 9.55 16.68
C SER A 102 29.24 8.43 15.89
N GLN A 103 29.62 8.27 14.61
CA GLN A 103 29.15 7.16 13.76
C GLN A 103 29.50 5.80 14.36
N TRP A 104 30.67 5.67 14.98
CA TRP A 104 31.10 4.43 15.61
C TRP A 104 30.25 4.08 16.84
N PHE A 105 30.07 5.03 17.77
CA PHE A 105 29.23 4.83 18.96
C PHE A 105 27.75 4.60 18.62
N ARG A 106 27.26 5.19 17.52
CA ARG A 106 25.85 5.09 17.09
C ARG A 106 25.59 4.03 16.03
N ARG A 107 26.54 3.11 15.78
CA ARG A 107 26.40 2.11 14.71
C ARG A 107 25.12 1.27 14.82
N ILE A 108 24.73 0.89 16.04
CA ILE A 108 23.52 0.09 16.31
C ILE A 108 22.26 0.92 16.02
N ASP A 109 22.22 2.18 16.50
CA ASP A 109 21.10 3.08 16.25
C ASP A 109 20.96 3.38 14.76
N MET A 110 22.06 3.63 14.05
CA MET A 110 22.07 3.82 12.60
C MET A 110 21.49 2.61 11.86
N ALA A 111 21.85 1.38 12.24
CA ALA A 111 21.30 0.19 11.61
C ALA A 111 19.77 0.11 11.81
N ARG A 112 19.29 0.36 13.03
CA ARG A 112 17.86 0.38 13.34
C ARG A 112 17.10 1.47 12.58
N GLU A 113 17.71 2.65 12.44
CA GLU A 113 17.13 3.75 11.67
C GLU A 113 17.08 3.43 10.16
N ILE A 114 18.12 2.81 9.60
CA ILE A 114 18.13 2.35 8.21
C ILE A 114 17.03 1.32 7.98
N GLU A 115 16.89 0.34 8.87
CA GLU A 115 15.81 -0.66 8.80
C GLU A 115 14.42 -0.03 8.92
N GLN A 116 14.26 1.00 9.75
CA GLN A 116 13.00 1.75 9.81
C GLN A 116 12.71 2.46 8.48
N CYS A 117 13.71 3.09 7.87
CA CYS A 117 13.56 3.69 6.54
C CYS A 117 13.18 2.62 5.49
N HIS A 118 13.79 1.43 5.53
CA HIS A 118 13.40 0.32 4.68
C HIS A 118 11.93 -0.07 4.85
N ARG A 119 11.46 -0.26 6.09
CA ARG A 119 10.05 -0.59 6.37
C ARG A 119 9.10 0.48 5.85
N ASN A 120 9.43 1.76 6.05
CA ASN A 120 8.61 2.86 5.56
C ASN A 120 8.51 2.88 4.03
N LEU A 121 9.63 2.63 3.33
CA LEU A 121 9.64 2.52 1.86
C LEU A 121 8.87 1.29 1.37
N ASP A 122 9.04 0.14 2.03
CA ASP A 122 8.34 -1.09 1.65
C ASP A 122 6.83 -0.96 1.86
N ASN A 123 6.39 -0.25 2.91
CA ASN A 123 4.98 0.08 3.10
C ASN A 123 4.47 1.00 2.00
N ALA A 124 5.23 2.05 1.64
CA ALA A 124 4.85 2.96 0.56
C ALA A 124 4.76 2.24 -0.81
N ILE A 125 5.69 1.32 -1.10
CA ILE A 125 5.66 0.48 -2.30
C ILE A 125 4.41 -0.41 -2.30
N LYS A 126 4.14 -1.12 -1.19
CA LYS A 126 2.95 -1.98 -1.09
C LYS A 126 1.65 -1.22 -1.24
N GLU A 127 1.52 -0.05 -0.63
CA GLU A 127 0.34 0.81 -0.75
C GLU A 127 0.14 1.31 -2.18
N PHE A 128 1.24 1.54 -2.90
CA PHE A 128 1.24 1.89 -4.31
C PHE A 128 0.81 0.70 -5.19
N GLU A 129 1.40 -0.48 -4.98
CA GLU A 129 1.12 -1.72 -5.73
C GLU A 129 -0.31 -2.25 -5.53
N LEU A 130 -0.82 -2.32 -4.29
CA LEU A 130 -2.15 -2.86 -3.98
C LEU A 130 -3.27 -2.13 -4.75
N ARG A 131 -3.06 -0.86 -5.07
CA ARG A 131 -4.05 -0.04 -5.76
C ARG A 131 -3.91 -0.09 -7.28
N LYS A 132 -2.80 -0.61 -7.79
CA LYS A 132 -2.64 -0.96 -9.21
C LYS A 132 -3.58 -2.12 -9.55
N GLU A 133 -3.56 -3.17 -8.73
CA GLU A 133 -4.45 -4.34 -8.90
C GLU A 133 -5.93 -3.96 -8.83
N GLN A 134 -6.28 -2.96 -8.00
CA GLN A 134 -7.65 -2.48 -7.89
C GLN A 134 -8.17 -1.76 -9.15
N LYS A 135 -7.27 -1.25 -10.01
CA LYS A 135 -7.64 -0.55 -11.25
C LYS A 135 -7.86 -1.53 -12.42
N ASP A 136 -7.27 -2.72 -12.35
CA ASP A 136 -7.44 -3.79 -13.34
C ASP A 136 -8.68 -4.65 -13.07
N VAL A 137 -9.44 -4.39 -12.01
CA VAL A 137 -10.80 -4.94 -11.87
C VAL A 137 -11.69 -4.13 -12.82
N PRO A 138 -12.11 -4.68 -13.97
CA PRO A 138 -12.96 -3.94 -14.91
C PRO A 138 -14.21 -3.47 -14.16
N GLU A 139 -14.62 -2.23 -14.38
CA GLU A 139 -15.82 -1.62 -13.79
C GLU A 139 -17.12 -2.45 -14.00
N GLY A 140 -17.09 -3.53 -14.79
CA GLY A 140 -18.16 -4.53 -14.87
C GLY A 140 -18.31 -5.46 -13.64
N SER A 141 -17.34 -5.54 -12.73
CA SER A 141 -17.42 -6.45 -11.58
C SER A 141 -18.28 -5.94 -10.42
N THR A 142 -18.57 -4.64 -10.35
CA THR A 142 -19.55 -4.12 -9.37
C THR A 142 -20.98 -4.52 -9.75
N VAL A 143 -21.29 -4.60 -11.06
CA VAL A 143 -22.57 -5.13 -11.55
C VAL A 143 -22.72 -6.61 -11.20
N LEU A 144 -21.66 -7.42 -11.40
CA LEU A 144 -21.65 -8.83 -11.00
C LEU A 144 -21.84 -9.03 -9.49
N HIS A 145 -21.27 -8.16 -8.64
CA HIS A 145 -21.43 -8.26 -7.19
C HIS A 145 -22.82 -7.83 -6.69
N ILE A 146 -23.46 -6.87 -7.36
CA ILE A 146 -24.84 -6.47 -7.07
C ILE A 146 -25.81 -7.56 -7.54
N GLU A 147 -25.64 -8.08 -8.76
CA GLU A 147 -26.47 -9.18 -9.28
C GLU A 147 -26.33 -10.45 -8.44
N SER A 148 -25.11 -10.83 -8.03
CA SER A 148 -24.92 -12.01 -7.18
C SER A 148 -25.50 -11.82 -5.78
N ARG A 149 -25.48 -10.60 -5.22
CA ARG A 149 -26.17 -10.29 -3.95
C ARG A 149 -27.69 -10.31 -4.09
N GLU A 150 -28.23 -9.84 -5.21
CA GLU A 150 -29.66 -9.83 -5.48
C GLU A 150 -30.19 -11.25 -5.73
N ILE A 151 -29.43 -12.09 -6.43
CA ILE A 151 -29.70 -13.52 -6.61
C ILE A 151 -29.65 -14.26 -5.26
N LEU A 152 -28.63 -14.01 -4.42
CA LEU A 152 -28.55 -14.59 -3.08
C LEU A 152 -29.75 -14.19 -2.23
N LEU A 153 -30.16 -12.91 -2.24
CA LEU A 153 -31.35 -12.45 -1.51
C LEU A 153 -32.65 -13.05 -2.05
N LYS A 154 -32.75 -13.31 -3.35
CA LYS A 154 -33.92 -13.95 -3.97
C LYS A 154 -34.03 -15.43 -3.58
N ILE A 155 -32.90 -16.13 -3.55
CA ILE A 155 -32.80 -17.52 -3.07
C ILE A 155 -33.18 -17.60 -1.59
N PHE A 156 -32.67 -16.69 -0.75
CA PHE A 156 -33.00 -16.68 0.68
C PHE A 156 -34.44 -16.26 0.99
N LYS A 157 -35.09 -15.48 0.12
CA LYS A 157 -36.51 -15.11 0.27
C LYS A 157 -37.48 -16.18 -0.25
N SER A 158 -37.03 -17.09 -1.12
CA SER A 158 -37.88 -18.13 -1.70
C SER A 158 -37.59 -19.48 -1.05
N GLN A 159 -38.44 -19.88 -0.11
CA GLN A 159 -38.36 -21.20 0.57
C GLN A 159 -38.36 -22.38 -0.43
N VAL A 160 -38.96 -22.19 -1.61
CA VAL A 160 -39.02 -23.16 -2.70
C VAL A 160 -37.65 -23.32 -3.39
N GLU A 161 -36.89 -22.24 -3.58
CA GLU A 161 -35.55 -22.32 -4.20
C GLU A 161 -34.53 -22.95 -3.27
N MET A 162 -34.62 -22.69 -1.96
CA MET A 162 -33.81 -23.36 -0.94
C MET A 162 -33.99 -24.89 -0.98
N GLN A 163 -35.24 -25.36 -1.09
CA GLN A 163 -35.53 -26.81 -1.23
C GLN A 163 -34.97 -27.39 -2.53
N ARG A 164 -34.94 -26.59 -3.61
CA ARG A 164 -34.37 -26.98 -4.90
C ARG A 164 -32.84 -27.12 -4.85
N ILE A 165 -32.15 -26.25 -4.12
CA ILE A 165 -30.70 -26.32 -3.91
C ILE A 165 -30.34 -27.54 -3.05
N VAL A 166 -31.13 -27.84 -2.03
CA VAL A 166 -30.94 -29.05 -1.20
C VAL A 166 -31.10 -30.33 -2.04
N THR A 167 -32.07 -30.38 -2.95
CA THR A 167 -32.25 -31.53 -3.85
C THR A 167 -31.10 -31.65 -4.86
N LEU A 168 -30.58 -30.53 -5.39
CA LEU A 168 -29.41 -30.53 -6.26
C LEU A 168 -28.13 -30.99 -5.53
N HIS A 169 -27.99 -30.63 -4.25
CA HIS A 169 -26.89 -31.11 -3.41
C HIS A 169 -26.99 -32.61 -3.14
N GLN A 170 -28.19 -33.11 -2.82
CA GLN A 170 -28.45 -34.55 -2.63
C GLN A 170 -28.21 -35.35 -3.91
N ALA A 171 -28.42 -34.75 -5.09
CA ALA A 171 -28.13 -35.35 -6.39
C ALA A 171 -26.63 -35.29 -6.77
N GLY A 172 -25.76 -34.73 -5.92
CA GLY A 172 -24.32 -34.66 -6.15
C GLY A 172 -23.89 -33.65 -7.22
N GLN A 173 -24.73 -32.68 -7.57
CA GLN A 173 -24.36 -31.68 -8.58
C GLN A 173 -23.35 -30.66 -8.02
N PRO A 174 -22.26 -30.37 -8.75
CA PRO A 174 -21.18 -29.48 -8.29
C PRO A 174 -21.65 -28.04 -8.06
N ALA A 175 -22.64 -27.57 -8.82
CA ALA A 175 -23.20 -26.23 -8.70
C ALA A 175 -23.77 -25.93 -7.29
N ALA A 176 -24.29 -26.93 -6.59
CA ALA A 176 -24.81 -26.75 -5.22
C ALA A 176 -23.69 -26.60 -4.18
N ARG A 177 -22.51 -27.20 -4.42
CA ARG A 177 -21.36 -27.11 -3.52
C ARG A 177 -20.74 -25.72 -3.57
N ASP A 178 -20.58 -25.16 -4.77
CA ASP A 178 -20.04 -23.81 -4.95
C ASP A 178 -20.96 -22.77 -4.31
N LEU A 179 -22.29 -22.93 -4.48
CA LEU A 179 -23.28 -22.02 -3.89
C LEU A 179 -23.28 -22.09 -2.34
N MET A 180 -23.17 -23.29 -1.74
CA MET A 180 -23.08 -23.43 -0.29
C MET A 180 -21.78 -22.87 0.28
N LYS A 181 -20.66 -23.03 -0.43
CA LYS A 181 -19.36 -22.48 -0.01
C LYS A 181 -19.38 -20.95 0.01
N SER A 182 -19.89 -20.32 -1.07
CA SER A 182 -20.08 -18.87 -1.11
C SER A 182 -21.09 -18.39 -0.07
N GLY A 183 -22.11 -19.18 0.26
CA GLY A 183 -23.05 -18.87 1.34
C GLY A 183 -22.40 -18.84 2.73
N GLN A 184 -21.50 -19.79 3.03
CA GLN A 184 -20.78 -19.83 4.31
C GLN A 184 -19.84 -18.63 4.48
N GLU A 185 -19.18 -18.18 3.42
CA GLU A 185 -18.30 -16.99 3.45
C GLU A 185 -19.08 -15.72 3.83
N VAL A 186 -20.35 -15.60 3.41
CA VAL A 186 -21.22 -14.46 3.76
C VAL A 186 -21.73 -14.54 5.21
N ILE A 187 -22.07 -15.73 5.71
CA ILE A 187 -22.59 -15.90 7.07
C ILE A 187 -21.50 -15.61 8.12
N VAL A 188 -20.26 -16.03 7.87
CA VAL A 188 -19.11 -15.70 8.74
C VAL A 188 -18.86 -14.19 8.81
N PHE A 189 -19.16 -13.45 7.74
CA PHE A 189 -19.07 -11.99 7.72
C PHE A 189 -20.17 -11.31 8.54
N CYS A 190 -21.36 -11.93 8.62
CA CYS A 190 -22.49 -11.42 9.40
C CYS A 190 -22.35 -11.66 10.91
N GLU A 191 -21.81 -12.81 11.34
CA GLU A 191 -21.60 -13.08 12.78
C GLU A 191 -20.59 -12.12 13.42
N CYS A 192 -19.64 -11.56 12.66
CA CYS A 192 -18.65 -10.63 13.21
C CYS A 192 -19.16 -9.19 13.37
N SER A 193 -20.20 -8.77 12.63
CA SER A 193 -20.72 -7.38 12.69
C SER A 193 -21.79 -7.17 13.76
N GLN A 194 -22.41 -8.23 14.27
CA GLN A 194 -23.44 -8.14 15.32
C GLN A 194 -22.90 -8.16 16.76
N CYS A 195 -21.60 -8.37 17.00
CA CYS A 195 -20.99 -8.27 18.32
C CYS A 195 -20.64 -6.84 18.79
N VAL A 196 -20.87 -5.78 18.01
CA VAL A 196 -20.46 -4.39 18.36
C VAL A 196 -21.66 -3.46 18.64
N ARG A 197 -22.84 -3.99 19.00
CA ARG A 197 -24.03 -3.11 19.15
C ARG A 197 -24.96 -3.37 20.33
N THR A 198 -24.44 -3.85 21.44
CA THR A 198 -25.14 -3.82 22.73
C THR A 198 -24.18 -3.39 23.84
N ASP A 199 -23.89 -2.08 23.94
CA ASP A 199 -23.30 -1.51 25.17
C ASP A 199 -23.48 0.01 25.33
N VAL A 200 -24.38 0.64 24.55
CA VAL A 200 -24.69 2.07 24.73
C VAL A 200 -26.19 2.23 24.67
N ASP A 201 -26.85 2.08 25.83
CA ASP A 201 -28.09 2.79 26.21
C ASP A 201 -28.56 2.26 27.56
N LEU A 202 -27.82 2.60 28.61
CA LEU A 202 -28.27 2.48 29.99
C LEU A 202 -27.51 3.46 30.88
N VAL A 203 -27.61 4.76 30.56
CA VAL A 203 -27.41 5.82 31.56
C VAL A 203 -28.76 6.50 31.72
N LEU A 204 -29.41 6.07 32.80
CA LEU A 204 -30.65 6.61 33.34
C LEU A 204 -30.51 8.12 33.56
N ASP A 205 -31.50 8.85 33.04
CA ASP A 205 -31.94 10.12 33.59
C ASP A 205 -32.18 9.97 35.09
N VAL A 206 -31.36 10.64 35.90
CA VAL A 206 -31.68 10.92 37.30
C VAL A 206 -31.74 12.44 37.46
N GLU A 207 -32.94 12.84 37.82
CA GLU A 207 -33.46 14.15 38.11
C GLU A 207 -32.55 14.99 39.04
N GLY A 208 -32.55 16.31 38.82
CA GLY A 208 -31.83 17.26 39.66
C GLY A 208 -32.38 18.68 39.55
N ASN A 209 -33.70 18.81 39.72
CA ASN A 209 -34.42 20.04 39.93
C ASN A 209 -34.06 20.64 41.31
N THR A 210 -33.48 21.84 41.36
CA THR A 210 -33.64 22.75 42.51
C THR A 210 -33.44 24.20 42.07
N THR A 211 -34.54 24.94 42.24
CA THR A 211 -34.68 26.38 42.54
C THR A 211 -33.54 27.00 43.33
#